data_AF-B7JR60-F1
#
_entry.id   AF-B7JR60-F1
#
_cell.length_a   1.000
_cell.length_b   1.000
_cell.length_c   1.000
_cell.angle_alpha   90.00
_cell.angle_beta   90.00
_cell.angle_gamma   90.00
#
_symmetry.space_group_name_H-M   'P 1'
#
loop_
_entity.id
_entity.type
_entity.pdbx_description
1 polymer ?
#
loop_
_entity_poly.entity_id
_entity_poly.type
_entity_poly.pdbx_seq_one_letter_code
_entity_poly.pdbx_strand_id
1 'polypeptide(L)'
;MSQQKGKKSRINVEIYGQQYSVVGDESTSHIRMVAAIVDDKMRELNAKNPSLDTSRLAVLTAVNVIHDYIKLKEEHEKLKESMTKKGME
;
A
#
# COMPACT_ATOMS: atom_id res chain seq x y z
N MET A 1 37.91 -4.79 1.21
CA MET A 1 36.82 -4.85 2.21
C MET A 1 35.50 -4.72 1.44
N SER A 2 34.77 -5.83 1.30
CA SER A 2 33.59 -5.94 0.43
C SER A 2 32.40 -5.18 1.03
N GLN A 3 31.78 -4.33 0.21
CA GLN A 3 30.59 -3.57 0.56
C GLN A 3 29.41 -4.50 0.83
N GLN A 4 28.90 -4.49 2.07
CA GLN A 4 27.65 -5.14 2.42
C GLN A 4 26.50 -4.19 2.03
N LYS A 5 26.06 -4.24 0.76
CA LYS A 5 24.82 -3.59 0.33
C LYS A 5 23.66 -4.25 1.08
N GLY A 6 22.85 -3.45 1.78
CA GLY A 6 21.66 -3.91 2.49
C GLY A 6 20.86 -4.88 1.63
N LYS A 7 20.43 -6.01 2.23
CA LYS A 7 19.71 -7.09 1.54
C LYS A 7 18.35 -6.57 1.04
N LYS A 8 18.35 -5.93 -0.11
CA LYS A 8 17.13 -5.65 -0.88
C LYS A 8 16.53 -7.00 -1.26
N SER A 9 15.38 -7.31 -0.67
CA SER A 9 14.68 -8.55 -0.94
C SER A 9 13.84 -8.35 -2.19
N ARG A 10 14.15 -9.13 -3.23
CA ARG A 10 13.32 -9.21 -4.44
C ARG A 10 12.30 -10.31 -4.23
N ILE A 11 11.03 -9.99 -4.41
CA ILE A 11 9.92 -10.92 -4.29
C ILE A 11 9.02 -10.82 -5.50
N ASN A 12 8.54 -11.96 -5.97
CA ASN A 12 7.51 -12.03 -6.98
C ASN A 12 6.15 -12.13 -6.30
N VAL A 13 5.24 -11.25 -6.69
CA VAL A 13 3.85 -11.22 -6.24
C VAL A 13 2.92 -11.23 -7.43
N GLU A 14 1.70 -11.70 -7.23
CA GLU A 14 0.65 -11.68 -8.25
C GLU A 14 -0.42 -10.68 -7.82
N ILE A 15 -0.75 -9.77 -8.73
CA ILE A 15 -1.78 -8.74 -8.54
C ILE A 15 -2.65 -8.74 -9.79
N TYR A 16 -3.94 -8.99 -9.60
CA TYR A 16 -4.97 -9.04 -10.65
C TYR A 16 -4.63 -9.99 -11.79
N GLY A 17 -4.05 -11.16 -11.45
CA GLY A 17 -3.60 -12.17 -12.42
C GLY A 17 -2.31 -11.81 -13.18
N GLN A 18 -1.65 -10.70 -12.83
CA GLN A 18 -0.36 -10.31 -13.40
C GLN A 18 0.76 -10.46 -12.37
N GLN A 19 1.90 -10.99 -12.80
CA GLN A 19 3.06 -11.18 -11.93
C GLN A 19 3.99 -9.97 -11.95
N TYR A 20 4.35 -9.49 -10.77
CA TYR A 20 5.25 -8.35 -10.56
C TYR A 20 6.43 -8.74 -9.68
N SER A 21 7.64 -8.32 -10.06
CA SER A 21 8.82 -8.37 -9.20
C SER A 21 8.94 -7.08 -8.39
N VAL A 22 8.68 -7.14 -7.10
CA VAL A 22 8.85 -6.01 -6.17
C VAL A 22 10.19 -6.14 -5.47
N VAL A 23 10.93 -5.04 -5.38
CA VAL A 23 12.20 -4.95 -4.65
C VAL A 23 11.97 -4.02 -3.47
N GLY A 24 12.14 -4.53 -2.24
CA GLY A 24 11.94 -3.75 -1.02
C GLY A 24 12.95 -4.11 0.07
N ASP A 25 13.14 -3.18 0.99
CA ASP A 25 13.86 -3.41 2.25
C ASP A 25 12.93 -4.01 3.33
N GLU A 26 11.62 -4.02 3.10
CA GLU A 26 10.59 -4.63 3.93
C GLU A 26 10.62 -6.17 3.88
N SER A 27 10.00 -6.79 4.89
CA SER A 27 9.89 -8.25 4.96
C SER A 27 9.08 -8.82 3.78
N THR A 28 9.44 -10.03 3.34
CA THR A 28 8.71 -10.71 2.26
C THR A 28 7.23 -10.94 2.59
N SER A 29 6.89 -11.13 3.87
CA SER A 29 5.52 -11.28 4.34
C SER A 29 4.73 -9.97 4.22
N HIS A 30 5.35 -8.83 4.56
CA HIS A 30 4.70 -7.53 4.41
C HIS A 30 4.40 -7.22 2.95
N ILE A 31 5.36 -7.45 2.04
CA ILE A 31 5.15 -7.19 0.60
C ILE A 31 4.04 -8.09 0.03
N ARG A 32 3.97 -9.36 0.44
CA ARG A 32 2.85 -10.25 0.06
C ARG A 32 1.50 -9.77 0.57
N MET A 33 1.46 -9.32 1.82
CA MET A 33 0.24 -8.76 2.42
C MET A 33 -0.23 -7.52 1.66
N VAL A 34 0.68 -6.60 1.34
CA VAL A 34 0.38 -5.41 0.53
C VAL A 34 -0.17 -5.80 -0.85
N ALA A 35 0.47 -6.76 -1.53
CA ALA A 35 0.00 -7.23 -2.83
C ALA A 35 -1.41 -7.85 -2.76
N ALA A 36 -1.69 -8.65 -1.73
CA ALA A 36 -3.01 -9.25 -1.52
C ALA A 36 -4.10 -8.17 -1.29
N ILE A 37 -3.80 -7.15 -0.48
CA ILE A 37 -4.73 -6.04 -0.23
C ILE A 37 -5.04 -5.27 -1.52
N VAL A 38 -4.02 -5.04 -2.36
CA VAL A 38 -4.21 -4.37 -3.65
C VAL A 38 -5.07 -5.22 -4.60
N ASP A 39 -4.80 -6.54 -4.67
CA ASP A 39 -5.60 -7.47 -5.48
C ASP A 39 -7.08 -7.45 -5.09
N ASP A 40 -7.36 -7.57 -3.79
CA ASP A 40 -8.72 -7.53 -3.26
C ASP A 40 -9.42 -6.21 -3.58
N LYS A 41 -8.73 -5.07 -3.42
CA LYS A 41 -9.29 -3.75 -3.71
C LYS A 41 -9.58 -3.56 -5.20
N MET A 42 -8.71 -4.07 -6.08
CA MET A 42 -8.94 -4.06 -7.53
C MET A 42 -10.18 -4.90 -7.88
N ARG A 43 -10.33 -6.10 -7.31
CA ARG A 43 -11.50 -6.96 -7.54
C ARG A 43 -12.79 -6.31 -7.03
N GLU A 44 -12.77 -5.69 -5.85
CA GLU A 44 -13.92 -4.98 -5.29
C GLU A 44 -14.36 -3.82 -6.20
N LEU A 45 -13.42 -3.01 -6.69
CA LEU A 45 -13.71 -1.89 -7.57
C LEU A 45 -14.20 -2.36 -8.95
N ASN A 46 -13.67 -3.45 -9.47
CA ASN A 46 -14.14 -4.06 -10.71
C ASN A 46 -15.55 -4.61 -10.58
N ALA A 47 -15.89 -5.25 -9.44
CA ALA A 47 -17.24 -5.74 -9.18
C ALA A 47 -18.28 -4.61 -9.17
N LYS A 48 -17.90 -3.40 -8.73
CA LYS A 48 -18.75 -2.21 -8.74
C LYS A 48 -18.77 -1.50 -10.11
N ASN A 49 -17.71 -1.60 -10.89
CA ASN A 49 -17.55 -0.90 -12.18
C ASN A 49 -16.92 -1.84 -13.23
N PRO A 50 -17.68 -2.79 -13.78
CA PRO A 50 -17.14 -3.85 -14.66
C PRO A 50 -16.72 -3.37 -16.06
N SER A 51 -16.97 -2.11 -16.41
CA SER A 51 -16.63 -1.53 -17.72
C SER A 51 -15.24 -0.87 -17.77
N LEU A 52 -14.50 -0.86 -16.66
CA LEU A 52 -13.17 -0.27 -16.60
C LEU A 52 -12.13 -1.27 -17.11
N ASP A 53 -11.19 -0.80 -17.94
CA ASP A 53 -10.00 -1.59 -18.23
C ASP A 53 -9.09 -1.68 -17.00
N THR A 54 -8.26 -2.73 -16.97
CA THR A 54 -7.35 -3.04 -15.87
C THR A 54 -6.40 -1.88 -15.51
N SER A 55 -5.99 -1.06 -16.48
CA SER A 55 -5.08 0.06 -16.22
C SER A 55 -5.80 1.20 -15.50
N ARG A 56 -7.00 1.57 -15.98
CA ARG A 56 -7.86 2.56 -15.30
C ARG A 56 -8.27 2.08 -13.91
N LEU A 57 -8.57 0.79 -13.77
CA LEU A 57 -8.87 0.16 -12.48
C LEU A 57 -7.67 0.24 -11.51
N ALA A 58 -6.46 -0.07 -11.99
CA ALA A 58 -5.25 0.01 -11.17
C ALA A 58 -4.97 1.45 -10.70
N VAL A 59 -5.11 2.43 -11.59
CA VAL A 59 -4.96 3.86 -11.23
C VAL A 59 -6.03 4.29 -10.22
N LEU A 60 -7.29 3.92 -10.43
CA LEU A 60 -8.38 4.22 -9.49
C LEU A 60 -8.13 3.60 -8.12
N THR A 61 -7.62 2.36 -8.09
CA THR A 61 -7.24 1.67 -6.86
C THR A 61 -6.13 2.42 -6.14
N ALA A 62 -5.08 2.82 -6.85
CA ALA A 62 -3.98 3.59 -6.28
C ALA A 62 -4.45 4.93 -5.70
N VAL A 63 -5.30 5.66 -6.42
CA VAL A 63 -5.88 6.93 -5.95
C VAL A 63 -6.69 6.72 -4.67
N ASN A 64 -7.54 5.69 -4.63
CA ASN A 64 -8.35 5.39 -3.44
C ASN A 64 -7.47 5.02 -2.24
N VAL A 65 -6.45 4.18 -2.42
CA VAL A 65 -5.54 3.77 -1.33
C VAL A 65 -4.75 4.97 -0.79
N ILE A 66 -4.25 5.84 -1.67
CA ILE A 66 -3.51 7.04 -1.25
C ILE A 66 -4.42 8.03 -0.53
N HIS A 67 -5.67 8.20 -0.98
CA HIS A 67 -6.65 9.04 -0.29
C HIS A 67 -6.93 8.55 1.14
N ASP A 68 -7.15 7.25 1.31
CA ASP A 68 -7.37 6.64 2.62
C ASP A 68 -6.13 6.80 3.52
N TYR A 69 -4.93 6.64 2.96
CA TYR A 69 -3.67 6.87 3.67
C TYR A 69 -3.50 8.34 4.13
N ILE A 70 -3.82 9.31 3.26
CA ILE A 70 -3.73 10.73 3.62
C ILE A 70 -4.68 11.05 4.77
N LYS A 71 -5.94 10.60 4.70
CA LYS A 71 -6.91 10.78 5.79
C LYS A 71 -6.43 10.17 7.10
N LEU A 72 -5.95 8.93 7.05
CA LEU A 72 -5.42 8.25 8.23
C LEU A 72 -4.23 9.00 8.85
N LYS A 73 -3.35 9.53 8.00
CA LYS A 73 -2.21 10.34 8.45
C LYS A 73 -2.68 11.64 9.11
N GLU A 74 -3.65 12.34 8.53
CA GLU A 74 -4.22 13.56 9.13
C GLU A 74 -4.89 13.29 10.48
N GLU A 75 -5.65 12.20 10.60
CA GLU A 75 -6.25 11.78 11.87
C GLU A 75 -5.19 11.43 12.91
N HIS A 76 -4.13 10.72 12.51
CA HIS A 76 -3.02 10.38 13.39
C HIS A 76 -2.28 11.62 13.90
N GLU A 77 -1.99 12.59 13.03
CA GLU A 77 -1.37 13.86 13.44
C GLU A 77 -2.28 14.65 14.40
N LYS A 78 -3.58 14.77 14.10
CA LYS A 78 -4.55 15.41 15.01
C LYS A 78 -4.59 14.74 16.39
N LEU A 79 -4.57 13.41 16.42
CA LEU A 79 -4.58 12.66 17.67
C LEU A 79 -3.28 12.89 18.45
N LYS A 80 -2.13 12.89 17.78
CA LYS A 80 -0.81 13.16 18.37
C LYS A 80 -0.71 14.58 18.93
N GLU A 81 -1.23 15.58 18.23
CA GLU A 81 -1.34 16.96 18.74
C GLU A 81 -2.22 17.03 19.99
N SER A 82 -3.34 16.31 20.02
CA SER A 82 -4.26 16.29 21.16
C SER A 82 -3.64 15.65 22.42
N MET A 83 -2.84 14.58 22.25
CA MET A 83 -2.09 13.96 23.35
C MET A 83 -0.96 14.86 23.84
N THR A 84 -0.30 15.59 22.94
CA THR A 84 0.78 16.50 23.28
C THR A 84 0.26 17.72 24.04
N LYS A 85 -0.92 18.25 23.70
CA LYS A 85 -1.58 19.32 24.45
C LYS A 85 -2.05 18.87 25.84
N LYS A 86 -2.63 17.67 25.96
CA LYS A 86 -3.09 17.11 27.26
C LYS A 86 -1.97 16.76 28.24
N GLY A 87 -0.73 16.61 27.78
CA GLY A 87 0.44 16.40 28.65
C GLY A 87 1.09 17.70 29.13
N MET A 88 0.63 18.87 28.67
CA MET A 88 1.12 20.19 29.07
C MET A 88 0.15 20.99 29.96
N GLU A 89 -1.01 20.41 30.31
CA GLU A 89 -1.93 20.88 31.35
C GLU A 89 -1.78 20.00 32.60
#